data_AF-A0AA96EDA1-F1
#
_entry.id   AF-A0AA96EDA1-F1
#
_cell.length_a   1.000
_cell.length_b   1.000
_cell.length_c   1.000
_cell.angle_alpha   90.00
_cell.angle_beta   90.00
_cell.angle_gamma   90.00
#
_symmetry.space_group_name_H-M   'P 1'
#
loop_
_entity.id
_entity.type
_entity.pdbx_description
1 polymer ?
#
loop_
_entity_poly.entity_id
_entity_poly.type
_entity_poly.pdbx_seq_one_letter_code
_entity_poly.pdbx_strand_id
1 'polypeptide(L)'
;MADQDHKAPAYLSTPSTEQTPAPHPAPSHPTNPLGRPFYLTDDIEDAEQRLLTRLAGIQLALNVLNDLLANSEAFRDQQACGQHAPPGEWPLPPTCVEGLFMAVHFLSEYGHSLSLRAMADTEQATAS
;
A
#
# COMPACT_ATOMS: atom_id res chain seq x y z
N MET A 1 60.86 19.97 22.30
CA MET A 1 59.40 20.02 22.54
C MET A 1 58.73 19.88 21.19
N ALA A 2 57.86 18.89 21.05
CA ALA A 2 57.04 18.66 19.87
C ALA A 2 55.85 19.63 19.88
N ASP A 3 55.38 20.03 18.71
CA ASP A 3 53.94 20.24 18.51
C ASP A 3 53.57 19.92 17.07
N GLN A 4 52.60 19.02 16.95
CA GLN A 4 51.86 18.74 15.73
C GLN A 4 50.79 19.81 15.59
N ASP A 5 50.54 20.32 14.39
CA ASP A 5 49.25 20.95 14.12
C ASP A 5 48.65 20.33 12.86
N HIS A 6 47.60 19.54 13.11
CA HIS A 6 46.76 18.91 12.11
C HIS A 6 45.79 19.97 11.57
N LYS A 7 45.83 20.22 10.25
CA LYS A 7 44.73 20.92 9.57
C LYS A 7 44.23 20.08 8.41
N ALA A 8 43.07 19.44 8.62
CA ALA A 8 42.31 18.75 7.59
C ALA A 8 41.85 19.72 6.48
N PRO A 9 41.68 19.28 5.22
CA PRO A 9 41.30 20.17 4.14
C PRO A 9 39.80 20.47 4.17
N ALA A 10 39.50 21.77 4.14
CA ALA A 10 38.17 22.34 4.02
C ALA A 10 37.85 22.62 2.54
N TYR A 11 36.81 21.92 2.06
CA TYR A 11 35.76 22.33 1.12
C TYR A 11 36.06 23.10 -0.20
N LEU A 12 35.49 22.49 -1.27
CA LEU A 12 34.70 23.11 -2.34
C LEU A 12 35.38 23.87 -3.52
N SER A 13 34.84 23.54 -4.71
CA SER A 13 34.70 24.32 -5.96
C SER A 13 35.82 24.10 -6.99
N THR A 14 35.59 23.72 -8.26
CA THR A 14 34.69 24.20 -9.35
C THR A 14 34.90 23.30 -10.61
N PRO A 15 34.38 23.55 -11.84
CA PRO A 15 33.08 24.06 -12.32
C PRO A 15 32.44 23.22 -13.49
N SER A 16 31.20 23.58 -13.82
CA SER A 16 30.39 23.41 -15.06
C SER A 16 30.88 22.56 -16.23
N THR A 17 30.02 21.65 -16.70
CA THR A 17 29.57 21.68 -18.11
C THR A 17 28.08 21.39 -18.16
N GLU A 18 27.38 22.46 -18.50
CA GLU A 18 26.00 22.60 -18.94
C GLU A 18 25.67 21.62 -20.08
N GLN A 19 24.64 20.78 -19.92
CA GLN A 19 23.80 20.37 -21.05
C GLN A 19 22.39 20.00 -20.57
N THR A 20 21.57 21.03 -20.43
CA THR A 20 20.12 20.88 -20.55
C THR A 20 19.76 20.71 -22.03
N PRO A 21 18.80 19.82 -22.34
CA PRO A 21 17.73 20.28 -23.21
C PRO A 21 16.36 20.03 -22.56
N ALA A 22 15.65 21.15 -22.39
CA ALA A 22 14.21 21.39 -22.33
C ALA A 22 13.26 20.50 -21.48
N PRO A 23 12.25 21.12 -20.83
CA PRO A 23 11.25 20.42 -20.04
C PRO A 23 10.23 19.78 -20.99
N HIS A 24 10.15 18.45 -20.98
CA HIS A 24 8.91 17.81 -21.38
C HIS A 24 7.92 18.02 -20.23
N PRO A 25 6.74 18.65 -20.43
CA PRO A 25 5.68 18.56 -19.45
C PRO A 25 5.21 17.11 -19.50
N ALA A 26 5.75 16.28 -18.62
CA ALA A 26 5.18 14.95 -18.40
C ALA A 26 3.72 15.19 -18.01
N PRO A 27 2.74 14.59 -18.72
CA PRO A 27 1.36 14.64 -18.26
C PRO A 27 1.37 14.16 -16.82
N SER A 28 0.82 14.96 -15.93
CA SER A 28 0.70 14.67 -14.50
C SER A 28 -0.21 13.45 -14.35
N HIS A 29 0.32 12.26 -14.61
CA HIS A 29 -0.38 11.01 -14.40
C HIS A 29 -0.68 10.97 -12.92
N PRO A 30 -1.96 10.81 -12.54
CA PRO A 30 -2.28 10.65 -11.15
C PRO A 30 -1.48 9.43 -10.65
N THR A 31 -0.84 9.59 -9.50
CA THR A 31 -0.09 8.53 -8.83
C THR A 31 -0.82 8.15 -7.56
N ASN A 32 -0.77 6.87 -7.19
CA ASN A 32 -1.25 6.43 -5.89
C ASN A 32 -0.37 7.04 -4.76
N PRO A 33 -0.77 6.97 -3.48
CA PRO A 33 0.02 7.52 -2.37
C PRO A 33 1.40 6.86 -2.17
N LEU A 34 1.70 5.77 -2.88
CA LEU A 34 3.02 5.15 -2.94
C LEU A 34 3.84 5.62 -4.15
N GLY A 35 3.42 6.71 -4.82
CA GLY A 35 4.11 7.30 -5.97
C GLY A 35 4.09 6.45 -7.23
N ARG A 36 3.26 5.38 -7.27
CA ARG A 36 3.15 4.53 -8.46
C ARG A 36 2.13 5.12 -9.42
N PRO A 37 2.40 5.12 -10.74
CA PRO A 37 1.40 5.51 -11.73
C PRO A 37 0.13 4.70 -11.52
N PHE A 38 -1.05 5.32 -11.62
CA PHE A 38 -2.24 4.53 -11.90
C PHE A 38 -2.03 3.88 -13.27
N TYR A 39 -1.75 2.58 -13.28
CA TYR A 39 -1.93 1.76 -14.47
C TYR A 39 -3.44 1.65 -14.70
N LEU A 40 -4.04 2.72 -15.20
CA LEU A 40 -5.27 2.64 -15.95
C LEU A 40 -4.84 2.12 -17.32
N THR A 41 -4.84 0.80 -17.49
CA THR A 41 -4.82 0.17 -18.79
C THR A 41 -6.07 0.63 -19.52
N ASP A 42 -5.98 1.73 -20.25
CA ASP A 42 -7.06 2.31 -21.06
C ASP A 42 -7.47 1.41 -22.25
N ASP A 43 -6.80 0.27 -22.44
CA ASP A 43 -7.23 -0.78 -23.35
C ASP A 43 -8.33 -1.63 -22.71
N ILE A 44 -9.57 -1.14 -22.86
CA ILE A 44 -10.85 -1.88 -22.79
C ILE A 44 -10.76 -3.16 -21.94
N GLU A 45 -10.54 -3.01 -20.63
CA GLU A 45 -10.68 -4.14 -19.73
C GLU A 45 -12.14 -4.59 -19.79
N ASP A 46 -12.34 -5.86 -20.16
CA ASP A 46 -13.64 -6.51 -20.12
C ASP A 46 -14.30 -6.26 -18.76
N ALA A 47 -15.62 -6.04 -18.73
CA ALA A 47 -16.34 -5.78 -17.50
C ALA A 47 -16.10 -6.89 -16.47
N GLU A 48 -15.97 -8.13 -16.94
CA GLU A 48 -15.58 -9.29 -16.14
C GLU A 48 -14.17 -9.16 -15.55
N GLN A 49 -13.18 -8.78 -16.36
CA GLN A 49 -11.79 -8.61 -15.90
C GLN A 49 -11.66 -7.49 -14.85
N ARG A 50 -12.42 -6.40 -14.99
CA ARG A 50 -12.48 -5.33 -13.98
C ARG A 50 -13.09 -5.80 -12.67
N LEU A 51 -14.16 -6.59 -12.74
CA LEU A 51 -14.79 -7.18 -11.57
C LEU A 51 -13.82 -8.11 -10.84
N LEU A 52 -13.17 -9.03 -11.57
CA LEU A 52 -12.21 -9.97 -11.00
C LEU A 52 -11.04 -9.24 -10.33
N THR A 53 -10.51 -8.21 -10.99
CA THR A 53 -9.45 -7.38 -10.43
C THR A 53 -9.89 -6.69 -9.13
N ARG A 54 -11.12 -6.16 -9.08
CA ARG A 54 -11.67 -5.55 -7.86
C ARG A 54 -11.84 -6.56 -6.74
N LEU A 55 -12.40 -7.73 -7.02
CA LEU A 55 -12.57 -8.80 -6.04
C LEU A 55 -11.23 -9.31 -5.51
N ALA A 56 -10.24 -9.49 -6.39
CA ALA A 56 -8.88 -9.86 -6.00
C ALA A 56 -8.23 -8.79 -5.10
N GLY A 57 -8.41 -7.51 -5.43
CA GLY A 57 -7.94 -6.39 -4.61
C GLY A 57 -8.60 -6.35 -3.22
N ILE A 58 -9.91 -6.60 -3.14
CA ILE A 58 -10.65 -6.69 -1.87
C ILE A 58 -10.13 -7.86 -1.04
N GLN A 59 -9.95 -9.04 -1.64
CA GLN A 59 -9.44 -10.22 -0.94
C GLN A 59 -8.01 -9.98 -0.41
N LEU A 60 -7.15 -9.37 -1.21
CA LEU A 60 -5.79 -9.02 -0.78
C LEU A 60 -5.83 -8.05 0.41
N ALA A 61 -6.67 -7.02 0.35
CA ALA A 61 -6.84 -6.08 1.46
C ALA A 61 -7.30 -6.81 2.73
N LEU A 62 -8.33 -7.67 2.65
CA LEU A 62 -8.82 -8.44 3.79
C LEU A 62 -7.73 -9.31 4.43
N ASN A 63 -6.93 -10.00 3.62
CA ASN A 63 -5.82 -10.82 4.13
C ASN A 63 -4.80 -9.95 4.89
N VAL A 64 -4.38 -8.82 4.31
CA VAL A 64 -3.42 -7.90 4.96
C VAL A 64 -3.97 -7.33 6.27
N LEU A 65 -5.24 -6.93 6.31
CA LEU A 65 -5.85 -6.39 7.52
C LEU A 65 -5.94 -7.46 8.62
N ASN A 66 -6.29 -8.70 8.26
CA ASN A 66 -6.32 -9.82 9.19
C ASN A 66 -4.93 -10.16 9.74
N ASP A 67 -3.90 -10.16 8.89
CA ASP A 67 -2.52 -10.40 9.33
C ASP A 67 -2.04 -9.31 10.31
N LEU A 68 -2.40 -8.04 10.07
CA LEU A 68 -2.11 -6.94 11.00
C LEU A 68 -2.79 -7.15 12.36
N LEU A 69 -4.07 -7.54 12.35
CA LEU A 69 -4.82 -7.81 13.58
C LEU A 69 -4.22 -9.00 14.34
N ALA A 70 -3.91 -10.10 13.65
CA ALA A 70 -3.31 -11.29 14.23
C ALA A 70 -1.91 -11.01 14.81
N ASN A 71 -1.08 -10.20 14.12
CA ASN A 71 0.22 -9.80 14.64
C ASN A 71 0.08 -8.96 15.93
N SER A 72 -0.87 -8.02 15.93
CA SER A 72 -1.14 -7.20 17.11
C SER A 72 -1.68 -8.01 18.29
N GLU A 73 -2.44 -9.08 18.05
CA GLU A 73 -2.92 -10.00 19.07
C GLU A 73 -1.80 -10.89 19.61
N ALA A 74 -1.01 -11.50 18.73
CA ALA A 74 0.13 -12.32 19.10
C ALA A 74 1.15 -11.56 19.97
N PHE A 75 1.40 -10.28 19.67
CA PHE A 75 2.24 -9.43 20.51
C PHE A 75 1.68 -9.28 21.93
N ARG A 76 0.37 -9.03 22.06
CA ARG A 76 -0.29 -8.88 23.36
C ARG A 76 -0.23 -10.16 24.17
N ASP A 77 -0.42 -11.31 23.52
CA ASP A 77 -0.34 -12.62 24.17
C ASP A 77 1.08 -12.94 24.63
N GLN A 78 2.10 -12.64 23.82
CA GLN A 78 3.50 -12.79 24.21
C GLN A 78 3.86 -11.92 25.42
N GLN A 79 3.40 -10.66 25.46
CA GLN A 79 3.60 -9.80 26.62
C GLN A 79 2.89 -10.33 27.87
N ALA A 80 1.65 -10.83 27.74
CA ALA A 80 0.92 -11.42 28.85
C ALA A 80 1.62 -12.67 29.42
N CYS A 81 2.34 -13.40 28.57
CA CYS A 81 3.16 -14.55 28.96
C CYS A 81 4.57 -14.17 29.46
N GLY A 82 4.91 -12.87 29.53
CA GLY A 82 6.21 -12.37 29.97
C GLY A 82 7.35 -12.62 28.98
N GLN A 83 7.04 -12.87 27.71
CA GLN A 83 8.04 -13.05 26.65
C GLN A 83 8.49 -11.71 26.07
N HIS A 84 9.74 -11.64 25.64
CA HIS A 84 10.25 -10.47 24.93
C HIS A 84 9.84 -10.54 23.46
N ALA A 85 9.02 -9.59 23.03
CA ALA A 85 8.62 -9.51 21.62
C ALA A 85 9.83 -9.22 20.72
N PRO A 86 9.91 -9.82 19.53
CA PRO A 86 10.99 -9.57 18.59
C PRO A 86 10.96 -8.10 18.11
N PRO A 87 12.13 -7.52 17.78
CA PRO A 87 12.22 -6.14 17.34
C PRO A 87 11.45 -5.94 16.02
N GLY A 88 10.53 -4.97 16.03
CA GLY A 88 9.70 -4.63 14.87
C GLY A 88 8.22 -5.00 15.02
N GLU A 89 7.87 -5.84 15.98
CA GLU A 89 6.48 -6.08 16.35
C GLU A 89 6.03 -5.00 17.35
N TRP A 90 5.00 -4.25 16.97
CA TRP A 90 4.39 -3.25 17.84
C TRP A 90 2.88 -3.49 17.84
N PRO A 91 2.23 -3.47 19.01
CA PRO A 91 0.79 -3.61 19.07
C PRO A 91 0.19 -2.38 18.41
N LEU A 92 -0.84 -2.61 17.60
CA LEU A 92 -1.61 -1.51 17.06
C LEU A 92 -2.34 -0.80 18.20
N PRO A 93 -2.44 0.54 18.17
CA PRO A 93 -3.28 1.26 19.12
C PRO A 93 -4.73 0.75 19.06
N PRO A 94 -5.47 0.70 20.19
CA PRO A 94 -6.85 0.21 20.21
C PRO A 94 -7.77 0.89 19.18
N THR A 95 -7.60 2.20 18.97
CA THR A 95 -8.35 2.97 17.96
C THR A 95 -8.06 2.53 16.53
N CYS A 96 -6.83 2.08 16.25
CA CYS A 96 -6.46 1.52 14.94
C CYS A 96 -7.09 0.14 14.75
N VAL A 97 -7.11 -0.70 15.80
CA VAL A 97 -7.72 -2.02 15.78
C VAL A 97 -9.22 -1.93 15.47
N GLU A 98 -9.95 -1.02 16.13
CA GLU A 98 -11.37 -0.77 15.84
C GLU A 98 -11.61 -0.34 14.38
N GLY A 99 -10.78 0.59 13.88
CA GLY A 99 -10.84 1.02 12.49
C GLY A 99 -10.57 -0.11 11.50
N LEU A 100 -9.65 -1.02 11.80
CA LEU A 100 -9.37 -2.21 10.99
C LEU A 100 -10.54 -3.20 10.99
N PHE A 101 -11.17 -3.45 12.13
CA PHE A 101 -12.38 -4.28 12.18
C PHE A 101 -13.53 -3.69 11.35
N MET A 102 -13.73 -2.36 11.42
CA MET A 102 -14.70 -1.67 10.55
C MET A 102 -14.34 -1.82 9.08
N ALA A 103 -13.06 -1.64 8.72
CA ALA A 103 -12.60 -1.79 7.34
C ALA A 103 -12.83 -3.21 6.81
N VAL A 104 -12.52 -4.24 7.60
CA VAL A 104 -12.81 -5.64 7.27
C VAL A 104 -14.30 -5.83 7.01
N HIS A 105 -15.16 -5.36 7.92
CA HIS A 105 -16.61 -5.46 7.76
C HIS A 105 -17.10 -4.81 6.46
N PHE A 106 -16.72 -3.56 6.19
CA PHE A 106 -17.16 -2.85 4.98
C PHE A 106 -16.60 -3.45 3.69
N LEU A 107 -15.36 -3.93 3.68
CA LEU A 107 -14.77 -4.59 2.52
C LEU A 107 -15.44 -5.93 2.23
N SER A 108 -15.79 -6.70 3.26
CA SER A 108 -16.52 -7.96 3.11
C SER A 108 -17.92 -7.73 2.53
N GLU A 109 -18.68 -6.79 3.09
CA GLU A 109 -20.01 -6.41 2.58
C GLU A 109 -19.93 -5.90 1.13
N TYR A 110 -18.93 -5.06 0.84
CA TYR A 110 -18.74 -4.55 -0.51
C TYR A 110 -18.38 -5.65 -1.50
N GLY A 111 -17.47 -6.55 -1.14
CA GLY A 111 -17.12 -7.72 -1.95
C GLY A 111 -18.32 -8.62 -2.23
N HIS A 112 -19.15 -8.88 -1.21
CA HIS A 112 -20.38 -9.65 -1.37
C HIS A 112 -21.37 -8.96 -2.33
N SER A 113 -21.58 -7.65 -2.18
CA SER A 113 -22.45 -6.87 -3.06
C SER A 113 -21.99 -6.88 -4.52
N LEU A 114 -20.68 -6.83 -4.77
CA LEU A 114 -20.11 -6.93 -6.10
C LEU A 114 -20.33 -8.32 -6.71
N SER A 115 -20.17 -9.38 -5.91
CA SER A 115 -20.40 -10.76 -6.37
C SER A 115 -21.87 -11.00 -6.73
N LEU A 116 -22.82 -10.49 -5.93
CA LEU A 116 -24.26 -10.57 -6.21
C LEU A 116 -24.63 -9.85 -7.50
N ARG A 117 -24.10 -8.63 -7.69
CA ARG A 117 -24.34 -7.85 -8.91
C ARG A 117 -23.81 -8.57 -10.14
N ALA A 118 -22.63 -9.18 -10.05
CA ALA A 118 -22.04 -9.93 -11.15
C ALA A 118 -22.91 -11.12 -11.59
N MET A 119 -23.50 -11.83 -10.62
CA MET A 119 -24.40 -12.97 -10.89
C MET A 119 -25.72 -12.51 -11.54
N ALA A 120 -26.25 -11.35 -11.11
CA ALA A 120 -27.46 -10.78 -11.71
C ALA A 120 -27.23 -10.35 -13.17
N ASP A 121 -26.05 -9.79 -13.48
CA ASP A 121 -25.70 -9.35 -14.82
C ASP A 121 -25.52 -10.55 -15.79
N THR A 122 -24.99 -11.69 -15.33
CA THR A 122 -24.89 -12.92 -16.14
C THR A 122 -26.23 -13.62 -16.39
N GLU A 123 -27.17 -13.58 -15.44
CA GLU A 123 -28.53 -14.11 -15.64
C GLU A 123 -29.33 -13.31 -16.68
N GLN A 124 -29.17 -11.98 -16.72
CA GLN A 124 -29.84 -11.14 -17.73
C GLN A 124 -29.28 -11.35 -19.14
N ALA A 125 -27.96 -11.59 -19.26
CA ALA A 125 -27.31 -11.83 -20.55
C ALA A 125 -27.67 -13.17 -21.19
N THR A 126 -28.06 -14.18 -20.40
CA THR A 126 -28.43 -15.51 -20.89
C THR A 126 -29.93 -15.66 -21.21
N ALA A 127 -30.75 -14.69 -20.80
CA ALA A 127 -32.20 -14.67 -21.03
C ALA A 127 -32.63 -13.83 -22.25
N SER A 128 -31.69 -13.17 -22.95
CA SER A 128 -31.92 -12.39 -24.18
C SER A 128 -31.46 -13.14 -25.42
#